data_AF-A0A1F9HBV0-F1
#
_entry.id   AF-A0A1F9HBV0-F1
#
_cell.length_a   1.000
_cell.length_b   1.000
_cell.length_c   1.000
_cell.angle_alpha   90.00
_cell.angle_beta   90.00
_cell.angle_gamma   90.00
#
_symmetry.space_group_name_H-M   'P 1'
#
loop_
_entity.id
_entity.type
_entity.pdbx_description
1 polymer ?
#
loop_
_entity_poly.entity_id
_entity_poly.type
_entity_poly.pdbx_seq_one_letter_code
_entity_poly.pdbx_strand_id
1 'polypeptide(L)' 'MQHKISLRLPRPSIEFLGIWEQINNPDFKGVEFDAFKNSAGSNSFVLSPQKWIEATHAIGIISKSGRHS' A
#
# COMPACT_ATOMS: atom_id res chain seq x y z
N MET A 1 20.64 -12.02 1.40
CA MET A 1 20.12 -10.77 2.00
C MET A 1 18.81 -10.42 1.31
N GLN A 2 17.72 -10.24 2.05
CA GLN A 2 16.41 -9.94 1.45
C GLN A 2 16.40 -8.48 0.98
N HIS A 3 16.41 -8.26 -0.33
CA HIS A 3 16.19 -6.92 -0.89
C HIS A 3 14.69 -6.58 -0.78
N LYS A 4 14.32 -5.95 0.33
CA LYS A 4 13.00 -5.35 0.53
C LYS A 4 12.87 -4.19 -0.47
N ILE A 5 12.10 -4.38 -1.54
CA ILE A 5 11.67 -3.26 -2.40
C ILE A 5 10.78 -2.37 -1.54
N SER A 6 11.35 -1.25 -1.11
CA SER A 6 10.67 -0.22 -0.33
C SER A 6 10.02 0.76 -1.29
N LEU A 7 8.69 0.72 -1.40
CA LEU A 7 7.96 1.71 -2.19
C LEU A 7 7.82 2.99 -1.38
N ARG A 8 8.44 4.07 -1.85
CA ARG A 8 8.21 5.42 -1.36
C ARG A 8 7.20 6.10 -2.27
N LEU A 9 5.91 5.99 -1.92
CA LEU A 9 4.85 6.68 -2.64
C LEU A 9 4.64 8.07 -2.00
N PRO A 10 4.62 9.16 -2.81
CA PRO A 10 4.21 10.47 -2.30
C PRO A 10 2.72 10.44 -1.90
N ARG A 11 2.33 11.23 -0.90
CA ARG A 11 0.94 11.33 -0.41
C ARG A 11 -0.17 11.34 -1.47
N PRO A 12 -0.09 12.13 -2.57
CA PRO A 12 -1.12 12.11 -3.61
C PRO A 12 -1.31 10.74 -4.27
N SER A 13 -0.25 9.93 -4.37
CA SER A 13 -0.35 8.58 -4.94
C SER A 13 -1.07 7.61 -3.99
N ILE A 14 -0.85 7.72 -2.68
CA ILE A 14 -1.53 6.87 -1.69
C ILE A 14 -3.02 7.22 -1.57
N GLU A 15 -3.34 8.51 -1.61
CA GLU A 15 -4.73 8.97 -1.58
C GLU A 15 -5.50 8.54 -2.83
N PHE A 16 -4.88 8.64 -4.01
CA PHE A 16 -5.48 8.16 -5.26
C PHE A 16 -5.78 6.65 -5.22
N LEU A 17 -4.81 5.85 -4.76
CA LEU A 17 -4.97 4.40 -4.62
C LEU A 17 -6.10 4.06 -3.63
N GLY A 18 -6.16 4.75 -2.49
CA GLY A 18 -7.22 4.54 -1.51
C GLY A 18 -8.62 4.85 -2.06
N ILE A 19 -8.77 5.93 -2.83
CA ILE A 19 -10.04 6.27 -3.48
C ILE A 19 -10.45 5.19 -4.49
N TRP A 20 -9.50 4.74 -5.32
CA TRP A 20 -9.78 3.70 -6.30
C TRP A 20 -10.24 2.40 -5.63
N GLU A 21 -9.58 1.99 -4.54
CA GLU A 21 -9.96 0.80 -3.78
C GLU A 21 -11.34 0.95 -3.14
N GLN A 22 -11.66 2.09 -2.52
CA GLN A 22 -12.98 2.32 -1.94
C GLN A 22 -14.13 2.19 -2.96
N ILE A 23 -13.87 2.53 -4.23
CA ILE A 23 -14.86 2.45 -5.31
C ILE A 23 -14.96 1.03 -5.87
N ASN A 24 -13.83 0.33 -6.02
CA ASN A 24 -13.76 -0.93 -6.79
C ASN A 24 -13.66 -2.19 -5.90
N ASN A 25 -13.43 -2.04 -4.60
CA ASN A 25 -13.17 -3.12 -3.67
C ASN A 25 -14.06 -3.01 -2.43
N PRO A 26 -15.21 -3.74 -2.40
CA PRO A 26 -16.13 -3.69 -1.27
C PRO A 26 -15.55 -4.26 0.04
N ASP A 27 -14.49 -5.07 -0.05
CA ASP A 27 -13.78 -5.65 1.11
C ASP A 27 -12.64 -4.77 1.61
N PHE A 28 -12.47 -3.56 1.05
CA PHE A 28 -11.38 -2.66 1.40
C PHE A 28 -11.51 -2.14 2.84
N LYS A 29 -10.43 -2.30 3.62
CA LYS A 29 -10.38 -1.85 5.01
C LYS A 29 -9.98 -0.38 5.10
N GLY A 30 -10.96 0.51 4.93
CA GLY A 30 -10.77 1.96 5.00
C GLY A 30 -10.16 2.47 6.32
N VAL A 31 -10.48 1.84 7.45
CA VAL A 31 -9.93 2.20 8.77
C VAL A 31 -8.43 1.96 8.85
N GLU A 32 -7.96 0.82 8.34
CA GLU A 32 -6.52 0.51 8.26
C GLU A 32 -5.82 1.43 7.25
N PHE A 33 -6.50 1.77 6.15
CA PHE A 33 -6.01 2.72 5.17
C PHE A 33 -5.77 4.12 5.77
N ASP A 34 -6.63 4.62 6.65
CA ASP A 34 -6.46 5.94 7.27
C ASP A 34 -5.15 6.04 8.09
N ALA A 35 -4.75 4.95 8.76
CA ALA A 35 -3.47 4.89 9.45
C ALA A 35 -2.27 5.02 8.48
N PHE A 36 -2.35 4.37 7.31
CA PHE A 36 -1.33 4.51 6.27
C PHE A 36 -1.33 5.90 5.63
N LYS A 37 -2.51 6.48 5.38
CA LYS A 37 -2.65 7.84 4.83
C LYS A 37 -2.02 8.88 5.75
N ASN A 38 -2.27 8.80 7.06
CA ASN A 38 -1.68 9.69 8.06
C ASN A 38 -0.15 9.53 8.11
N SER A 39 0.34 8.31 7.90
CA SER A 39 1.78 8.02 7.92
C SER A 39 2.50 8.40 6.62
N ALA A 40 1.81 8.38 5.47
CA ALA A 40 2.35 8.65 4.13
C ALA A 40 2.99 10.04 3.96
N GLY A 41 2.68 10.98 4.84
CA GLY A 41 3.22 12.35 4.84
C GLY A 41 4.54 12.50 5.57
N SER A 42 4.98 11.46 6.30
CA SER A 42 6.26 11.49 7.00
C SER A 42 7.41 11.25 6.05
N ASN A 43 8.51 11.99 6.22
CA ASN A 43 9.75 11.79 5.45
C ASN A 43 10.35 10.38 5.60
N SER A 44 9.93 9.62 6.61
CA SER A 44 10.36 8.23 6.88
C SER A 44 9.35 7.17 6.46
N PHE A 45 8.29 7.51 5.73
CA PHE A 45 7.27 6.52 5.39
C PHE A 45 7.79 5.47 4.41
N VAL A 46 7.82 4.23 4.88
CA VAL A 46 8.19 3.04 4.12
C VAL A 46 7.12 1.99 4.33
N LEU A 47 6.41 1.65 3.26
CA LEU A 47 5.43 0.57 3.27
C LEU A 47 5.73 -0.40 2.12
N SER A 48 5.82 -1.70 2.43
CA SER A 48 5.92 -2.71 1.39
C SER A 48 4.54 -2.94 0.75
N PRO A 49 4.46 -3.13 -0.58
CA PRO A 49 3.18 -3.40 -1.24
C PRO A 49 2.49 -4.65 -0.70
N GLN A 50 3.25 -5.67 -0.26
CA GLN A 50 2.68 -6.84 0.42
C GLN A 50 1.97 -6.47 1.73
N LYS A 51 2.58 -5.62 2.57
CA LYS A 51 1.98 -5.18 3.84
C LYS A 51 0.74 -4.32 3.60
N TRP A 52 0.74 -3.50 2.54
CA TRP A 52 -0.42 -2.75 2.11
C TRP A 52 -1.60 -3.69 1.75
N ILE A 53 -1.35 -4.70 0.91
CA ILE A 53 -2.36 -5.67 0.48
C ILE A 53 -2.92 -6.43 1.70
N GLU A 54 -2.05 -6.95 2.56
CA GLU A 54 -2.46 -7.73 3.74
C GLU A 54 -3.29 -6.89 4.73
N ALA A 55 -2.91 -5.64 4.98
CA ALA A 55 -3.58 -4.78 5.94
C ALA A 55 -4.88 -4.18 5.42
N THR A 56 -4.93 -3.77 4.14
CA THR A 56 -6.07 -3.04 3.56
C THR A 56 -7.00 -3.91 2.70
N HIS A 57 -6.61 -5.15 2.41
CA HIS A 57 -7.25 -6.02 1.42
C HIS A 57 -7.27 -5.43 0.00
N ALA A 58 -6.31 -4.55 -0.32
CA ALA A 58 -6.22 -3.91 -1.61
C ALA A 58 -6.06 -4.91 -2.77
N ILE A 59 -6.76 -4.64 -3.87
CA ILE A 59 -6.73 -5.46 -5.10
C ILE A 59 -6.06 -4.75 -6.29
N GLY A 60 -5.91 -3.43 -6.22
CA GLY A 60 -5.32 -2.57 -7.25
C GLY A 60 -3.80 -2.61 -7.28
N ILE A 61 -3.17 -3.16 -6.24
CA ILE A 61 -1.72 -3.43 -6.21
C ILE A 61 -1.52 -4.92 -6.04
N ILE A 62 -0.71 -5.53 -6.91
CA ILE A 62 -0.35 -6.95 -6.80
C ILE A 62 1.14 -7.04 -6.50
N SER A 63 1.48 -7.58 -5.34
CA SER A 63 2.87 -7.90 -4.99
C SER A 63 3.18 -9.32 -5.41
N LYS A 64 3.99 -9.49 -6.46
CA LYS A 64 4.57 -10.79 -6.81
C LYS A 64 6.00 -10.83 -6.31
N SER A 65 6.35 -11.88 -5.57
CA SER A 65 7.76 -12.16 -5.25
C SER A 65 8.50 -12.47 -6.56
N GLY A 66 9.51 -11.67 -6.90
CA GLY A 66 10.42 -12.00 -7.99
C GLY A 66 11.14 -13.31 -7.68
N ARG A 67 11.14 -14.26 -8.61
CA ARG A 67 11.95 -15.47 -8.55
C ARG A 67 13.38 -15.07 -8.91
N HIS A 68 14.15 -14.63 -7.92
CA HIS A 68 15.60 -14.57 -8.02
C HIS A 68 16.13 -15.92 -7.53
N SER A 69 16.30 -16.83 -8.48
CA SER A 69 17.18 -18.01 -8.38
C SER A 69 18.60 -17.61 -8.73
#